data_AF-A0A357CGH2-F1
#
_entry.id   AF-A0A357CGH2-F1
#
_cell.length_a   1.000
_cell.length_b   1.000
_cell.length_c   1.000
_cell.angle_alpha   90.00
_cell.angle_beta   90.00
_cell.angle_gamma   90.00
#
_symmetry.space_group_name_H-M   'P 1'
#
loop_
_entity.id
_entity.type
_entity.pdbx_description
1 polymer ?
#
loop_
_entity_poly.entity_id
_entity_poly.type
_entity_poly.pdbx_seq_one_letter_code
_entity_poly.pdbx_strand_id
1 'polypeptide(L)'
;MRVRLPGLYIVLCLVLAGLIHIVAVLTLPMLAPKNANARLAALGPVNTMIELPAAAPGRQVMPMMAPDVRYAVCRFDLANGPIRLKATIPDDLWLIALYTPEGDN
;
A
#
# COMPACT_ATOMS: atom_id res chain seq x y z
N MET A 1 16.57 -41.03 -21.99
CA MET A 1 16.20 -40.75 -20.59
C MET A 1 14.72 -41.02 -20.39
N ARG A 2 14.33 -42.20 -19.90
CA ARG A 2 12.92 -42.50 -19.54
C ARG A 2 12.62 -41.78 -18.24
N VAL A 3 12.06 -40.58 -18.32
CA VAL A 3 11.45 -39.92 -17.16
C VAL A 3 10.36 -40.85 -16.66
N ARG A 4 10.55 -41.48 -15.50
CA ARG A 4 9.50 -42.30 -14.88
C ARG A 4 8.33 -41.36 -14.60
N LEU A 5 7.12 -41.68 -15.08
CA LEU A 5 5.86 -40.94 -14.87
C LEU A 5 5.80 -40.13 -13.54
N PRO A 6 6.12 -40.69 -12.36
CA PRO A 6 6.12 -39.94 -11.10
C PRO A 6 7.05 -38.72 -11.07
N GLY A 7 8.23 -38.79 -11.69
CA GLY A 7 9.17 -37.67 -11.75
C GLY A 7 8.64 -36.50 -12.59
N LEU A 8 7.88 -36.79 -13.64
CA LEU A 8 7.23 -35.76 -14.46
C LEU A 8 6.17 -34.98 -13.65
N TYR A 9 5.35 -35.69 -12.88
CA TYR A 9 4.34 -35.06 -12.03
C TYR A 9 4.95 -34.18 -10.94
N ILE A 10 6.05 -34.60 -10.32
CA ILE A 10 6.76 -33.81 -9.30
C ILE A 10 7.28 -32.51 -9.91
N VAL A 11 7.97 -32.58 -11.05
CA VAL A 11 8.48 -31.39 -11.75
C VAL A 11 7.33 -30.46 -12.14
N LEU A 12 6.24 -31.00 -12.66
CA LEU A 12 5.06 -30.21 -13.02
C LEU A 12 4.46 -29.49 -11.80
N CYS A 13 4.30 -30.18 -10.67
CA CYS A 13 3.81 -29.58 -9.43
C CYS A 13 4.74 -28.46 -8.94
N LEU A 14 6.07 -28.65 -9.00
CA LEU A 14 7.03 -27.63 -8.59
C LEU A 14 6.98 -26.39 -9.49
N VAL A 15 6.92 -26.59 -10.81
CA VAL A 15 6.81 -25.48 -11.78
C VAL A 15 5.50 -24.72 -11.55
N LEU A 16 4.38 -25.43 -11.39
CA LEU A 16 3.09 -24.82 -11.15
C LEU A 16 3.04 -24.06 -9.81
N ALA A 17 3.57 -24.65 -8.74
CA ALA A 17 3.66 -24.01 -7.44
C ALA A 17 4.52 -22.73 -7.49
N GLY A 18 5.67 -22.78 -8.17
CA GLY A 18 6.52 -21.62 -8.39
C GLY A 18 5.82 -20.51 -9.17
N LEU A 19 5.11 -20.87 -10.24
CA LEU A 19 4.34 -19.90 -11.03
C LEU A 19 3.23 -19.24 -10.20
N ILE A 20 2.44 -20.03 -9.48
CA ILE A 20 1.37 -19.52 -8.61
C ILE A 20 1.97 -18.61 -7.53
N HIS A 21 3.09 -19.00 -6.91
CA HIS A 21 3.75 -18.18 -5.90
C HIS A 21 4.19 -16.82 -6.47
N ILE A 22 4.87 -16.81 -7.63
CA ILE A 22 5.32 -15.58 -8.29
C ILE A 22 4.12 -14.68 -8.63
N VAL A 23 3.10 -15.23 -9.28
CA VAL A 23 1.89 -14.47 -9.64
C VAL A 23 1.21 -13.93 -8.40
N ALA A 24 1.07 -14.73 -7.34
CA ALA A 24 0.48 -14.28 -6.08
C ALA A 24 1.28 -13.10 -5.50
N VAL A 25 2.59 -13.24 -5.30
CA VAL A 25 3.43 -12.20 -4.70
C VAL A 25 3.39 -10.89 -5.50
N LEU A 26 3.47 -10.96 -6.84
CA LEU A 26 3.45 -9.77 -7.69
C LEU A 26 2.08 -9.09 -7.77
N THR A 27 0.99 -9.85 -7.63
CA THR A 27 -0.38 -9.29 -7.68
C THR A 27 -0.91 -8.83 -6.32
N LEU A 28 -0.22 -9.17 -5.22
CA LEU A 28 -0.62 -8.77 -3.87
C LEU A 28 -0.88 -7.27 -3.70
N PRO A 29 -0.07 -6.32 -4.22
CA PRO A 29 -0.31 -4.89 -4.02
C PRO A 29 -1.68 -4.42 -4.53
N MET A 30 -2.11 -4.96 -5.68
CA MET A 30 -3.39 -4.61 -6.31
C MET A 30 -4.57 -5.33 -5.67
N LEU A 31 -4.37 -6.58 -5.21
CA LEU A 31 -5.44 -7.44 -4.73
C LEU A 31 -5.61 -7.41 -3.21
N ALA A 32 -4.70 -6.78 -2.46
CA ALA A 32 -4.75 -6.73 -1.01
C ALA A 32 -6.02 -5.98 -0.53
N PRO A 33 -6.97 -6.65 0.15
CA PRO A 33 -8.24 -6.04 0.55
C PRO A 33 -8.10 -4.98 1.66
N LYS A 34 -6.93 -4.92 2.32
CA LYS A 34 -6.63 -4.00 3.44
C LYS A 34 -5.41 -3.14 3.17
N ASN A 35 -5.22 -2.71 1.92
CA ASN A 35 -4.14 -1.81 1.53
C ASN A 35 -4.32 -0.39 2.13
N ALA A 36 -3.29 0.44 2.00
CA ALA A 36 -3.29 1.80 2.54
C ALA A 36 -4.46 2.63 1.98
N ASN A 37 -4.68 2.57 0.66
CA ASN A 37 -5.72 3.33 -0.01
C ASN A 37 -7.13 3.00 0.52
N ALA A 38 -7.45 1.73 0.71
CA ALA A 38 -8.73 1.26 1.25
C ALA A 38 -8.96 1.70 2.70
N ARG A 39 -7.92 1.66 3.54
CA ARG A 39 -7.98 2.15 4.93
C ARG A 39 -8.25 3.65 4.98
N LEU A 40 -7.57 4.42 4.13
CA LEU A 40 -7.74 5.87 4.03
C LEU A 40 -9.09 6.25 3.42
N ALA A 41 -9.66 5.41 2.54
CA ALA A 41 -10.99 5.61 1.95
C ALA A 41 -12.07 5.77 3.01
N ALA A 42 -11.93 5.02 4.12
CA ALA A 42 -12.91 5.01 5.19
C ALA A 42 -12.85 6.26 6.09
N LEU A 43 -11.82 7.10 5.95
CA LEU A 43 -11.62 8.27 6.81
C LEU A 43 -12.33 9.52 6.29
N GLY A 44 -12.56 9.63 4.98
CA GLY A 44 -13.20 10.81 4.40
C GLY A 44 -13.12 10.88 2.88
N PRO A 45 -13.64 11.96 2.29
CA PRO A 45 -13.68 12.16 0.85
C PRO A 45 -12.29 12.40 0.25
N VAL A 46 -12.20 12.25 -1.07
CA VAL A 46 -10.99 12.62 -1.83
C VAL A 46 -10.76 14.14 -1.81
N ASN A 47 -9.53 14.56 -2.14
CA ASN A 47 -9.09 15.94 -2.22
C ASN A 47 -9.27 16.75 -0.93
N THR A 48 -9.27 16.08 0.23
CA THR A 48 -9.41 16.69 1.55
C THR A 48 -8.28 16.22 2.47
N MET A 49 -7.59 17.14 3.14
CA MET A 49 -6.62 16.77 4.18
C MET A 49 -7.34 16.24 5.41
N ILE A 50 -6.82 15.14 5.95
CA ILE A 50 -7.27 14.54 7.19
C ILE A 50 -6.05 14.36 8.09
N GLU A 51 -6.08 14.96 9.27
CA GLU A 51 -5.10 14.70 10.31
C GLU A 51 -5.39 13.35 10.98
N LEU A 52 -4.37 12.50 11.08
CA LEU A 52 -4.50 11.23 11.77
C LEU A 52 -4.27 11.43 13.27
N PRO A 53 -4.99 10.67 14.13
CA PRO A 53 -4.70 10.66 15.56
C PRO A 53 -3.25 10.23 15.80
N ALA A 54 -2.66 10.71 16.91
CA ALA A 54 -1.33 10.30 17.32
C ALA A 54 -1.26 8.77 17.42
N ALA A 55 -0.17 8.19 16.91
CA ALA A 55 0.02 6.75 17.01
C ALA A 55 0.13 6.34 18.48
N ALA A 56 -0.73 5.41 18.89
CA ALA A 56 -0.69 4.79 20.22
C ALA A 56 -0.63 3.27 20.08
N PRO A 57 -0.05 2.54 21.06
CA PRO A 57 0.00 1.08 21.03
C PRO A 57 -1.39 0.47 20.80
N GLY A 58 -1.53 -0.33 19.74
CA GLY A 58 -2.79 -0.98 19.37
C GLY A 58 -3.89 -0.06 18.81
N ARG A 59 -3.63 1.25 18.64
CA ARG A 59 -4.60 2.25 18.15
C ARG A 59 -4.07 3.08 16.98
N GLN A 60 -3.33 2.45 16.08
CA GLN A 60 -2.80 3.10 14.88
C GLN A 60 -3.78 2.95 13.71
N VAL A 61 -3.99 4.03 12.94
CA VAL A 61 -4.81 3.99 11.72
C VAL A 61 -4.11 3.18 10.63
N MET A 62 -2.81 3.41 10.50
CA MET A 62 -1.91 2.73 9.56
C MET A 62 -0.88 1.90 10.33
N PRO A 63 -0.46 0.73 9.82
CA PRO A 63 0.64 0.00 10.41
C PRO A 63 1.94 0.80 10.33
N MET A 64 2.84 0.60 11.29
CA MET A 64 4.18 1.21 11.31
C MET A 64 4.19 2.74 11.38
N MET A 65 3.14 3.36 11.92
CA MET A 65 3.19 4.80 12.22
C MET A 65 4.21 5.06 13.33
N ALA A 66 5.14 5.97 13.09
CA ALA A 66 6.13 6.38 14.06
C ALA A 66 5.45 7.16 15.21
N PRO A 67 5.77 6.87 16.48
CA PRO A 67 5.10 7.49 17.63
C PRO A 67 5.48 8.96 17.85
N ASP A 68 6.61 9.39 17.30
CA ASP A 68 7.19 10.74 17.39
C ASP A 68 6.81 11.64 16.21
N VAL A 69 6.00 11.14 15.26
CA VAL A 69 5.59 11.88 14.06
C VAL A 69 4.09 12.14 14.05
N ARG A 70 3.69 13.33 13.60
CA ARG A 70 2.30 13.66 13.29
C ARG A 70 2.04 13.44 11.81
N TYR A 71 0.98 12.69 11.52
CA TYR A 71 0.61 12.33 10.16
C TYR A 71 -0.64 13.07 9.74
N ALA A 72 -0.62 13.61 8.52
CA ALA A 72 -1.80 14.04 7.82
C ALA A 72 -1.78 13.40 6.43
N VAL A 73 -2.95 12.98 5.95
CA VAL A 73 -3.12 12.26 4.70
C VAL A 73 -4.23 12.88 3.86
N CYS A 74 -4.04 12.90 2.53
CA CYS A 74 -5.09 13.25 1.58
C CYS A 74 -5.07 12.20 0.48
N ARG A 75 -6.21 11.52 0.30
CA ARG A 75 -6.46 10.79 -0.94
C ARG A 75 -6.83 11.81 -1.99
N PHE A 76 -6.01 11.97 -3.01
CA PHE A 76 -6.32 12.90 -4.08
C PHE A 76 -6.84 12.16 -5.32
N ASP A 77 -7.63 12.87 -6.12
CA ASP A 77 -8.15 12.42 -7.40
C ASP A 77 -7.84 13.48 -8.47
N LEU A 78 -7.16 13.05 -9.53
CA LEU A 78 -6.71 13.87 -10.65
C LEU A 78 -7.63 13.74 -11.88
N ALA A 79 -8.74 12.99 -11.79
CA ALA A 79 -9.65 12.77 -12.92
C ALA A 79 -10.22 14.07 -13.51
N ASN A 80 -10.39 15.09 -12.68
CA ASN A 80 -10.92 16.41 -13.08
C ASN A 80 -9.84 17.48 -13.29
N GLY A 81 -8.57 17.07 -13.37
CA GLY A 81 -7.43 17.96 -13.61
C GLY A 81 -6.43 18.02 -12.44
N PRO A 82 -5.41 18.87 -12.55
CA PRO A 82 -4.33 18.95 -11.56
C PRO A 82 -4.83 19.54 -10.24
N ILE A 83 -4.29 19.02 -9.13
CA ILE A 83 -4.48 19.55 -7.78
C ILE A 83 -3.29 20.43 -7.38
N ARG A 84 -3.51 21.34 -6.43
CA ARG A 84 -2.45 22.15 -5.83
C ARG A 84 -2.38 21.90 -4.34
N LEU A 85 -1.23 21.43 -3.87
CA LEU A 85 -0.92 21.36 -2.45
C LEU A 85 -0.40 22.71 -1.96
N LYS A 86 -0.99 23.23 -0.88
CA LYS A 86 -0.49 24.39 -0.14
C LYS A 86 -0.43 24.03 1.33
N ALA A 87 0.71 24.24 1.96
CA ALA A 87 0.90 23.99 3.38
C ALA A 87 1.74 25.12 3.98
N THR A 88 1.49 25.44 5.24
CA THR A 88 2.41 26.24 6.06
C THR A 88 3.32 25.27 6.77
N ILE A 89 4.61 25.43 6.55
CA ILE A 89 5.60 24.47 7.01
C ILE A 89 6.20 24.97 8.33
N PRO A 90 6.18 24.16 9.39
CA PRO A 90 6.82 24.50 10.66
C PRO A 90 8.36 24.50 10.55
N ASP A 91 9.03 25.13 11.52
CA ASP A 91 10.51 25.20 11.56
C ASP A 91 11.20 23.88 11.97
N ASP A 92 10.42 22.84 12.31
CA ASP A 92 10.90 21.51 12.67
C ASP A 92 11.01 20.58 11.44
N LEU A 93 11.38 19.31 11.67
CA LEU A 93 11.54 18.33 10.59
C LEU A 93 10.17 17.94 10.02
N TRP A 94 10.02 18.08 8.71
CA TRP A 94 8.81 17.71 7.97
C TRP A 94 9.16 16.94 6.68
N LEU A 95 8.23 16.11 6.23
CA LEU A 95 8.37 15.28 5.03
C LEU A 95 7.02 15.20 4.31
N ILE A 96 7.04 15.20 2.99
CA ILE A 96 5.88 14.95 2.14
C ILE A 96 6.27 13.89 1.11
N ALA A 97 5.41 12.90 0.94
CA ALA A 97 5.53 11.89 -0.10
C ALA A 97 4.17 11.71 -0.78
N LEU A 98 4.21 11.38 -2.07
CA LEU A 98 3.02 11.15 -2.89
C LEU A 98 3.03 9.68 -3.24
N TYR A 99 1.87 9.03 -3.28
CA TYR A 99 1.82 7.61 -3.61
C TYR A 99 0.69 7.31 -4.59
N THR A 100 0.93 6.38 -5.50
CA THR A 100 -0.13 5.72 -6.28
C THR A 100 -0.96 4.82 -5.36
N PRO A 101 -2.17 4.41 -5.78
CA PRO A 101 -2.96 3.42 -5.04
C PRO A 101 -2.21 2.10 -4.76
N GLU A 102 -1.25 1.75 -5.63
CA GLU A 102 -0.40 0.56 -5.54
C GLU A 102 0.80 0.74 -4.58
N GLY A 103 1.15 1.98 -4.23
CA GLY A 103 2.21 2.31 -3.28
C GLY A 103 3.52 2.82 -3.89
N ASP A 104 3.54 3.16 -5.18
CA ASP A 104 4.69 3.77 -5.85
C ASP A 104 4.76 5.28 -5.55
N ASN A 105 5.97 5.84 -5.36
CA ASN A 105 6.22 7.27 -5.07
C ASN A 105 6.80 8.02 -6.28
#